data_AF-A0A829Y6A7-F1
#
_entry.id   AF-A0A829Y6A7-F1
#
_cell.length_a   1.000
_cell.length_b   1.000
_cell.length_c   1.000
_cell.angle_alpha   90.00
_cell.angle_beta   90.00
_cell.angle_gamma   90.00
#
_symmetry.space_group_name_H-M   'P 1'
#
loop_
_entity.id
_entity.type
_entity.pdbx_description
1 polymer ?
#
loop_
_entity_poly.entity_id
_entity_poly.type
_entity_poly.pdbx_seq_one_letter_code
_entity_poly.pdbx_strand_id
1 'polypeptide(L)'
;MLTNPLRRGMSLFLLLIAASGHAAETATYTYDSLGRLNTVQTAGGPADGSTVSYQLDPAGNRTQHSSTRPTGSTPVSVSPPSSVANATGVGVTLIVNVGSASAVGTVTFTEGGVFLGSAAVINGQATIILEDYPQGLHTITASYSGDSVHAPASATYQIRVQNLAWLPAVLNLLLE
;
A
#
# COMPACT_ATOMS: atom_id res chain seq x y z
N MET A 1 -36.38 -5.88 -45.28
CA MET A 1 -35.91 -7.02 -44.49
C MET A 1 -34.53 -6.67 -43.96
N LEU A 2 -34.42 -6.46 -42.64
CA LEU A 2 -33.19 -6.09 -41.92
C LEU A 2 -32.26 -7.30 -41.80
N THR A 3 -30.96 -7.14 -42.05
CA THR A 3 -29.88 -7.74 -41.22
C THR A 3 -28.55 -7.00 -41.40
N ASN A 4 -28.05 -6.47 -40.30
CA ASN A 4 -26.67 -6.05 -39.99
C ASN A 4 -26.50 -6.35 -38.46
N PRO A 5 -25.32 -6.49 -37.82
CA PRO A 5 -23.93 -6.45 -38.31
C PRO A 5 -22.99 -7.57 -37.82
N LEU A 6 -21.81 -7.65 -38.44
CA LEU A 6 -20.61 -8.29 -37.88
C LEU A 6 -19.91 -7.35 -36.87
N ARG A 7 -19.64 -7.88 -35.68
CA ARG A 7 -18.84 -7.28 -34.61
C ARG A 7 -17.41 -6.98 -35.10
N ARG A 8 -16.88 -5.79 -34.82
CA ARG A 8 -15.44 -5.52 -34.85
C ARG A 8 -15.00 -5.07 -33.46
N GLY A 9 -14.11 -5.86 -32.86
CA GLY A 9 -13.55 -5.62 -31.53
C GLY A 9 -12.72 -4.34 -31.48
N MET A 10 -12.88 -3.58 -30.41
CA MET A 10 -12.09 -2.39 -30.14
C MET A 10 -10.96 -2.77 -29.19
N SER A 11 -9.73 -2.78 -29.72
CA SER A 11 -8.51 -3.00 -28.95
C SER A 11 -8.17 -1.70 -28.22
N LEU A 12 -8.13 -1.70 -26.89
CA LEU A 12 -7.72 -0.54 -26.09
C LEU A 12 -6.23 -0.66 -25.74
N PHE A 13 -5.42 0.23 -26.32
CA PHE A 13 -4.00 0.42 -25.99
C PHE A 13 -3.89 1.10 -24.61
N LEU A 14 -3.16 0.49 -23.67
CA LEU A 14 -2.86 1.08 -22.37
C LEU A 14 -1.45 1.69 -22.38
N LEU A 15 -1.39 2.99 -22.06
CA LEU A 15 -0.18 3.78 -21.83
C LEU A 15 0.56 3.27 -20.58
N LEU A 16 1.81 2.85 -20.72
CA LEU A 16 2.67 2.46 -19.60
C LEU A 16 3.27 3.71 -18.93
N ILE A 17 2.78 4.07 -17.75
CA ILE A 17 3.52 4.91 -16.80
C ILE A 17 3.90 4.00 -15.63
N ALA A 18 5.17 3.58 -15.58
CA ALA A 18 5.68 2.76 -14.48
C ALA A 18 5.99 3.66 -13.28
N ALA A 19 5.23 3.50 -12.20
CA ALA A 19 5.59 4.00 -10.87
C ALA A 19 5.67 2.81 -9.89
N SER A 20 6.84 2.67 -9.28
CA SER A 20 7.16 1.96 -8.03
C SER A 20 6.48 0.61 -7.76
N GLY A 21 7.15 -0.51 -8.11
CA GLY A 21 7.20 -1.76 -7.34
C GLY A 21 5.95 -2.25 -6.59
N HIS A 22 4.75 -2.09 -7.13
CA HIS A 22 3.53 -2.68 -6.58
C HIS A 22 3.45 -4.13 -7.03
N ALA A 23 3.14 -5.05 -6.12
CA ALA A 23 2.87 -6.45 -6.46
C ALA A 23 1.90 -6.47 -7.65
N ALA A 24 2.26 -7.20 -8.71
CA ALA A 24 1.45 -7.25 -9.92
C ALA A 24 0.06 -7.81 -9.59
N GLU A 25 -0.96 -6.94 -9.59
CA GLU A 25 -2.35 -7.32 -9.41
C GLU A 25 -2.88 -7.88 -10.74
N THR A 26 -3.45 -9.08 -10.71
CA THR A 26 -4.01 -9.76 -11.88
C THR A 26 -5.50 -9.97 -11.70
N ALA A 27 -6.31 -9.68 -12.72
CA ALA A 27 -7.74 -9.97 -12.72
C ALA A 27 -8.05 -11.17 -13.62
N THR A 28 -8.71 -12.19 -13.07
CA THR A 28 -9.22 -13.35 -13.80
C THR A 28 -10.70 -13.16 -14.10
N TYR A 29 -11.07 -13.26 -15.38
CA TYR A 29 -12.45 -13.11 -15.85
C TYR A 29 -13.03 -14.47 -16.22
N THR A 30 -14.20 -14.81 -15.66
CA THR A 30 -14.95 -15.98 -16.09
C THR A 30 -16.22 -15.57 -16.82
N TYR A 31 -16.62 -16.39 -17.79
CA TYR A 31 -17.78 -16.13 -18.64
C TYR A 31 -18.76 -17.30 -18.54
N ASP A 32 -20.04 -17.02 -18.75
CA ASP A 32 -21.06 -18.06 -18.94
C ASP A 32 -20.97 -18.70 -20.35
N SER A 33 -21.82 -19.70 -20.63
CA SER A 33 -21.87 -20.38 -21.93
C SER A 33 -22.29 -19.48 -23.10
N LEU A 34 -22.82 -18.29 -22.81
CA LEU A 34 -23.20 -17.27 -23.78
C LEU A 34 -22.10 -16.19 -23.95
N GLY A 35 -20.96 -16.35 -23.28
CA GLY A 35 -19.81 -15.44 -23.35
C GLY A 35 -20.01 -14.13 -22.58
N ARG A 36 -20.96 -14.09 -21.63
CA ARG A 36 -21.20 -12.91 -20.78
C ARG A 36 -20.41 -13.02 -19.49
N LEU A 37 -19.92 -11.89 -18.97
CA LEU A 37 -19.10 -11.85 -17.76
C LEU A 37 -19.88 -12.38 -16.55
N ASN A 38 -19.32 -13.39 -15.88
CA ASN A 38 -19.92 -14.05 -14.72
C ASN A 38 -19.18 -13.68 -13.42
N THR A 39 -17.84 -13.78 -13.41
CA THR A 39 -17.03 -13.37 -12.26
C THR A 39 -15.76 -12.64 -12.67
N VAL A 40 -15.31 -11.72 -11.82
CA VAL A 40 -13.97 -11.13 -11.84
C VAL A 40 -13.32 -11.46 -10.51
N GLN A 41 -12.19 -12.17 -10.53
CA GLN A 41 -11.42 -12.47 -9.33
C GLN A 41 -10.07 -11.75 -9.39
N THR A 42 -9.77 -11.01 -8.34
CA THR A 42 -8.49 -10.32 -8.18
C THR A 42 -7.49 -11.27 -7.55
N ALA A 43 -6.26 -11.26 -8.06
CA ALA A 43 -5.15 -12.03 -7.53
C ALA A 43 -3.93 -11.12 -7.31
N GLY A 44 -3.25 -11.29 -6.19
CA GLY A 44 -2.16 -10.42 -5.77
C GLY A 44 -2.62 -9.08 -5.16
N GLY A 45 -1.68 -8.40 -4.50
CA GLY A 45 -1.93 -7.12 -3.83
C GLY A 45 -2.86 -7.19 -2.61
N PRO A 46 -3.29 -6.04 -2.07
CA PRO A 46 -4.15 -5.94 -0.87
C PRO A 46 -5.58 -6.47 -1.04
N ALA A 47 -5.98 -6.76 -2.27
CA ALA A 47 -7.30 -7.25 -2.62
C ALA A 47 -7.30 -8.68 -3.19
N ASP A 48 -6.17 -9.39 -3.12
CA ASP A 48 -6.03 -10.78 -3.56
C ASP A 48 -7.17 -11.67 -3.03
N GLY A 49 -7.82 -12.43 -3.90
CA GLY A 49 -8.99 -13.25 -3.58
C GLY A 49 -10.32 -12.50 -3.58
N SER A 50 -10.34 -11.17 -3.78
CA SER A 50 -11.59 -10.43 -3.95
C SER A 50 -12.32 -10.91 -5.21
N THR A 51 -13.63 -11.13 -5.08
CA THR A 51 -14.48 -11.59 -6.18
C THR A 51 -15.62 -10.62 -6.42
N VAL A 52 -15.84 -10.24 -7.67
CA VAL A 52 -17.05 -9.56 -8.13
C VAL A 52 -17.85 -10.53 -8.99
N SER A 53 -19.09 -10.81 -8.61
CA SER A 53 -19.98 -11.73 -9.30
C SER A 53 -21.17 -11.01 -9.93
N TYR A 54 -21.57 -11.51 -11.10
CA TYR A 54 -22.67 -11.01 -11.92
C TYR A 54 -23.63 -12.17 -12.17
N GLN A 55 -24.92 -11.98 -11.88
CA GLN A 55 -25.96 -12.86 -12.43
C GLN A 55 -26.74 -12.10 -13.48
N LEU A 56 -27.00 -12.76 -14.60
CA LEU A 56 -27.73 -12.19 -15.72
C LEU A 56 -28.91 -13.11 -16.08
N ASP A 57 -30.06 -12.52 -16.36
CA ASP A 57 -31.22 -13.24 -16.88
C ASP A 57 -30.99 -13.72 -18.33
N PRO A 58 -31.89 -14.52 -18.94
CA PRO A 58 -31.75 -14.93 -20.34
C PRO A 58 -31.75 -13.78 -21.36
N ALA A 59 -32.27 -12.60 -21.01
CA ALA A 59 -32.29 -11.42 -21.86
C ALA A 59 -30.99 -10.61 -21.80
N GLY A 60 -30.07 -10.92 -20.88
CA GLY A 60 -28.81 -10.19 -20.71
C GLY A 60 -28.87 -9.07 -19.68
N ASN A 61 -29.96 -8.94 -18.93
CA ASN A 61 -30.04 -7.95 -17.86
C ASN A 61 -29.35 -8.47 -16.62
N ARG A 62 -28.57 -7.62 -15.95
CA ARG A 62 -27.94 -7.95 -14.68
C ARG A 62 -28.98 -8.00 -13.57
N THR A 63 -29.21 -9.17 -13.01
CA THR A 63 -30.15 -9.39 -11.90
C THR A 63 -29.46 -9.35 -10.54
N GLN A 64 -28.15 -9.67 -10.46
CA GLN A 64 -27.36 -9.52 -9.23
C GLN A 64 -25.96 -8.94 -9.46
N HIS A 65 -25.52 -8.15 -8.47
CA HIS A 65 -24.15 -7.68 -8.28
C HIS A 65 -23.74 -7.99 -6.85
N SER A 66 -22.71 -8.81 -6.68
CA SER A 66 -22.10 -9.00 -5.37
C SER A 66 -20.59 -8.78 -5.46
N SER A 67 -20.03 -8.15 -4.44
CA SER A 67 -18.60 -7.94 -4.28
C SER A 67 -18.20 -8.49 -2.92
N THR A 68 -17.33 -9.48 -2.90
CA THR A 68 -16.75 -10.03 -1.68
C THR A 68 -15.28 -9.67 -1.60
N ARG A 69 -14.87 -9.13 -0.47
CA ARG A 69 -13.46 -9.05 -0.08
C ARG A 69 -13.12 -10.33 0.71
N PRO A 70 -11.89 -10.87 0.65
CA PRO A 70 -11.54 -12.04 1.43
C PRO A 70 -11.82 -11.77 2.92
N THR A 71 -12.77 -12.49 3.48
CA THR A 71 -13.06 -12.46 4.91
C THR A 71 -12.05 -13.36 5.61
N GLY A 72 -10.92 -12.79 6.01
CA GLY A 72 -9.86 -13.56 6.69
C GLY A 72 -8.54 -12.82 6.92
N SER A 73 -8.50 -11.49 6.82
CA SER A 73 -7.25 -10.76 7.01
C SER A 73 -6.90 -10.67 8.50
N THR A 74 -5.78 -11.27 8.88
CA THR A 74 -5.24 -11.18 10.24
C THR A 74 -4.96 -9.71 10.60
N PRO A 75 -5.46 -9.22 11.75
CA PRO A 75 -5.14 -7.87 12.18
C PRO A 75 -3.66 -7.77 12.50
N VAL A 76 -3.03 -6.67 12.07
CA VAL A 76 -1.64 -6.33 12.39
C VAL A 76 -1.58 -4.96 13.06
N SER A 77 -0.54 -4.75 13.86
CA SER A 77 -0.21 -3.44 14.42
C SER A 77 0.77 -2.69 13.53
N VAL A 78 0.71 -1.35 13.57
CA VAL A 78 1.73 -0.46 13.03
C VAL A 78 2.30 0.33 14.19
N SER A 79 3.62 0.34 14.36
CA SER A 79 4.28 1.09 15.43
C SER A 79 5.68 1.50 15.02
N PRO A 80 6.16 2.69 15.42
CA PRO A 80 7.58 2.98 15.34
C PRO A 80 8.37 2.10 16.35
N PRO A 81 9.63 1.76 16.06
CA PRO A 81 10.50 1.07 17.02
C PRO A 81 11.04 2.00 18.11
N SER A 82 11.04 3.32 17.86
CA SER A 82 11.51 4.35 18.77
C SER A 82 10.69 5.64 18.63
N SER A 83 10.61 6.42 19.70
CA SER A 83 10.02 7.77 19.69
C SER A 83 11.04 8.87 19.33
N VAL A 84 12.24 8.48 18.91
CA VAL A 84 13.34 9.38 18.54
C VAL A 84 13.93 8.94 17.20
N ALA A 85 14.16 9.92 16.32
CA ALA A 85 14.92 9.76 15.09
C ALA A 85 16.10 10.72 15.09
N ASN A 86 17.27 10.22 14.69
CA ASN A 86 18.48 11.02 14.62
C ASN A 86 18.70 11.47 13.18
N ALA A 87 18.80 12.78 12.98
CA ALA A 87 19.30 13.37 11.76
C ALA A 87 20.78 13.01 11.60
N THR A 88 21.12 12.52 10.42
CA THR A 88 22.48 12.19 10.00
C THR A 88 22.87 13.03 8.79
N GLY A 89 24.11 12.90 8.30
CA GLY A 89 24.52 13.54 7.05
C GLY A 89 23.76 13.07 5.80
N VAL A 90 22.94 12.01 5.92
CA VAL A 90 22.10 11.47 4.83
C VAL A 90 20.64 11.90 4.98
N GLY A 91 20.24 12.44 6.14
CA GLY A 91 18.86 12.79 6.46
C GLY A 91 18.33 12.08 7.71
N VAL A 92 17.00 12.10 7.86
CA VAL A 92 16.27 11.50 8.97
C VAL A 92 15.60 10.20 8.52
N THR A 93 15.96 9.09 9.15
CA THR A 93 15.36 7.78 8.88
C THR A 93 14.10 7.60 9.72
N LEU A 94 12.96 7.38 9.06
CA LEU A 94 11.72 6.96 9.70
C LEU A 94 11.50 5.47 9.45
N ILE A 95 11.21 4.75 10.52
CA ILE A 95 11.02 3.30 10.51
C ILE A 95 9.69 2.99 11.18
N VAL A 96 8.92 2.07 10.61
CA VAL A 96 7.75 1.47 11.26
C VAL A 96 7.75 -0.04 11.09
N ASN A 97 7.38 -0.70 12.17
CA ASN A 97 7.13 -2.12 12.25
C ASN A 97 5.66 -2.39 11.90
N VAL A 98 5.45 -3.36 11.02
CA VAL A 98 4.16 -4.00 10.77
C VAL A 98 4.22 -5.32 11.56
N GLY A 99 3.23 -5.57 12.44
CA GLY A 99 3.24 -6.62 13.48
C GLY A 99 3.32 -8.08 13.01
N SER A 100 3.81 -8.34 11.80
CA SER A 100 4.09 -9.65 11.22
C SER A 100 5.27 -9.54 10.26
N ALA A 101 6.28 -10.41 10.42
CA ALA A 101 7.45 -10.45 9.53
C ALA A 101 7.09 -10.88 8.09
N SER A 102 5.99 -11.63 7.95
CA SER A 102 5.46 -12.07 6.66
C SER A 102 4.54 -11.05 5.99
N ALA A 103 4.25 -9.92 6.65
CA ALA A 103 3.44 -8.87 6.04
C ALA A 103 4.18 -8.28 4.82
N VAL A 104 3.45 -8.18 3.72
CA VAL A 104 3.88 -7.53 2.48
C VAL A 104 2.95 -6.36 2.19
N GLY A 105 3.26 -5.54 1.18
CA GLY A 105 2.48 -4.35 0.86
C GLY A 105 3.27 -3.09 1.09
N THR A 106 2.60 -1.97 1.31
CA THR A 106 3.23 -0.65 1.38
C THR A 106 2.78 0.10 2.63
N VAL A 107 3.70 0.85 3.23
CA VAL A 107 3.38 1.85 4.25
C VAL A 107 3.56 3.24 3.68
N THR A 108 2.54 4.09 3.85
CA THR A 108 2.57 5.51 3.51
C THR A 108 2.70 6.34 4.78
N PHE A 109 3.62 7.29 4.78
CA PHE A 109 3.89 8.21 5.88
C PHE A 109 3.36 9.60 5.55
N THR A 110 2.66 10.21 6.50
CA THR A 110 2.12 11.57 6.37
C THR A 110 2.28 12.35 7.67
N GLU A 111 2.37 13.67 7.59
CA GLU A 111 2.27 14.59 8.72
C GLU A 111 1.22 15.66 8.39
N GLY A 112 0.19 15.81 9.24
CA GLY A 112 -0.89 16.77 8.98
C GLY A 112 -1.63 16.57 7.64
N GLY A 113 -1.58 15.35 7.08
CA GLY A 113 -2.12 15.01 5.76
C GLY A 113 -1.15 15.27 4.59
N VAL A 114 0.03 15.85 4.83
CA VAL A 114 1.08 16.03 3.82
C VAL A 114 1.84 14.72 3.64
N PHE A 115 2.03 14.28 2.40
CA PHE A 115 2.80 13.09 2.06
C PHE A 115 4.30 13.31 2.32
N LEU A 116 4.89 12.45 3.15
CA LEU A 116 6.33 12.44 3.44
C LEU A 116 7.06 11.40 2.61
N GLY A 117 6.42 10.26 2.34
CA GLY A 117 7.02 9.16 1.60
C GLY A 117 6.24 7.86 1.75
N SER A 118 6.66 6.85 0.97
CA SER A 118 6.12 5.50 1.06
C SER A 118 7.23 4.47 0.86
N ALA A 119 7.11 3.34 1.56
CA ALA A 119 8.05 2.24 1.41
C ALA A 119 7.34 0.89 1.43
N ALA A 120 7.88 -0.07 0.69
CA ALA A 120 7.44 -1.46 0.75
C ALA A 120 7.76 -2.05 2.13
N VAL A 121 6.90 -2.96 2.60
CA VAL A 121 7.15 -3.74 3.82
C VAL A 121 8.07 -4.90 3.48
N ILE A 122 9.23 -4.94 4.12
CA ILE A 122 10.25 -5.98 3.95
C ILE A 122 10.59 -6.51 5.35
N ASN A 123 10.38 -7.81 5.57
CA ASN A 123 10.56 -8.45 6.88
C ASN A 123 9.76 -7.76 8.01
N GLY A 124 8.53 -7.34 7.74
CA GLY A 124 7.67 -6.65 8.71
C GLY A 124 8.11 -5.22 9.03
N GLN A 125 8.94 -4.58 8.19
CA GLN A 125 9.38 -3.21 8.39
C GLN A 125 9.26 -2.38 7.10
N ALA A 126 8.84 -1.12 7.24
CA ALA A 126 8.91 -0.12 6.18
C ALA A 126 9.78 1.05 6.65
N THR A 127 10.67 1.51 5.76
CA THR A 127 11.67 2.53 6.08
C THR A 127 11.73 3.58 4.96
N ILE A 128 11.66 4.85 5.35
CA ILE A 128 11.90 6.00 4.45
C ILE A 128 13.02 6.87 5.02
N ILE A 129 13.70 7.60 4.13
CA ILE A 129 14.70 8.61 4.49
C ILE A 129 14.16 9.95 4.01
N LEU A 130 14.11 10.93 4.91
CA LEU A 130 13.72 12.30 4.60
C LEU A 130 14.96 13.19 4.61
N GLU A 131 15.25 13.79 3.46
CA GLU A 131 16.25 14.85 3.33
C GLU A 131 15.70 16.13 3.97
N ASP A 132 16.55 16.88 4.68
CA ASP A 132 16.22 18.17 5.29
C ASP A 132 15.00 18.19 6.24
N TYR A 133 14.62 17.05 6.82
CA TYR A 133 13.52 17.01 7.78
C TYR A 133 13.89 17.74 9.09
N PRO A 134 13.11 18.76 9.50
CA PRO A 134 13.52 19.65 10.57
C PRO A 134 13.61 18.94 11.93
N GLN A 135 14.47 19.47 12.80
CA GLN A 135 14.50 19.03 14.20
C GLN A 135 13.24 19.52 14.92
N GLY A 136 12.69 18.68 15.79
CA GLY A 136 11.45 19.03 16.48
C GLY A 136 10.65 17.81 16.91
N LEU A 137 9.45 18.07 17.40
CA LEU A 137 8.45 17.05 17.67
C LEU A 137 7.47 17.00 16.50
N HIS A 138 7.33 15.81 15.92
CA HIS A 138 6.51 15.57 14.73
C HIS A 138 5.41 14.57 15.03
N THR A 139 4.24 14.76 14.43
CA THR A 139 3.10 13.84 14.56
C THR A 139 2.90 13.13 13.24
N ILE A 140 3.36 11.89 13.18
CA ILE A 140 3.40 11.08 11.96
C ILE A 140 2.24 10.09 11.96
N THR A 141 1.53 10.02 10.84
CA THR A 141 0.59 8.94 10.55
C THR A 141 1.21 8.00 9.54
N ALA A 142 1.40 6.74 9.95
CA ALA A 142 1.83 5.65 9.09
C ALA A 142 0.65 4.74 8.78
N SER A 143 0.39 4.52 7.49
CA SER A 143 -0.74 3.74 6.99
C SER A 143 -0.24 2.56 6.16
N TYR A 144 -0.43 1.35 6.67
CA TYR A 144 -0.17 0.10 5.99
C TYR A 144 -1.36 -0.30 5.10
N SER A 145 -1.07 -0.63 3.84
CA SER A 145 -2.08 -0.94 2.82
C SER A 145 -2.87 -2.23 3.07
N GLY A 146 -2.36 -3.13 3.91
CA GLY A 146 -2.81 -4.51 3.94
C GLY A 146 -2.18 -5.35 2.82
N ASP A 147 -2.42 -6.66 2.89
CA ASP A 147 -2.13 -7.66 1.87
C ASP A 147 -3.23 -8.73 1.84
N SER A 148 -3.00 -9.84 1.13
CA SER A 148 -3.95 -10.95 1.03
C SER A 148 -4.23 -11.69 2.35
N VAL A 149 -3.31 -11.57 3.31
CA VAL A 149 -3.31 -12.27 4.60
C VAL A 149 -3.51 -11.30 5.77
N HIS A 150 -3.12 -10.04 5.65
CA HIS A 150 -3.08 -9.05 6.73
C HIS A 150 -3.97 -7.84 6.42
N ALA A 151 -4.73 -7.41 7.43
CA ALA A 151 -5.63 -6.28 7.29
C ALA A 151 -4.85 -4.97 7.09
N PRO A 152 -5.39 -3.99 6.35
CA PRO A 152 -4.89 -2.63 6.41
C PRO A 152 -4.90 -2.13 7.86
N ALA A 153 -3.86 -1.41 8.24
CA ALA A 153 -3.69 -0.89 9.59
C ALA A 153 -3.06 0.49 9.55
N SER A 154 -3.32 1.32 10.55
CA SER A 154 -2.71 2.64 10.65
C SER A 154 -2.41 2.99 12.10
N ALA A 155 -1.40 3.82 12.29
CA ALA A 155 -1.04 4.38 13.59
C ALA A 155 -0.60 5.83 13.44
N THR A 156 -0.99 6.64 14.41
CA THR A 156 -0.46 8.00 14.58
C THR A 156 0.40 8.03 15.82
N TYR A 157 1.63 8.52 15.68
CA TYR A 157 2.61 8.55 16.75
C TYR A 157 3.43 9.82 16.71
N GLN A 158 4.02 10.18 17.86
CA GLN A 158 4.95 11.29 17.95
C GLN A 158 6.38 10.79 17.81
N ILE A 159 7.18 11.49 17.00
CA ILE A 159 8.61 11.25 16.90
C ILE A 159 9.38 12.54 17.13
N ARG A 160 10.42 12.47 17.95
CA ARG A 160 11.33 13.59 18.18
C ARG A 160 12.55 13.46 17.28
N VAL A 161 12.72 14.41 16.38
CA VAL A 161 13.89 14.51 15.50
C VAL A 161 14.97 15.31 16.20
N GLN A 162 16.15 14.73 16.30
CA GLN A 162 17.32 15.34 16.94
C GLN A 162 18.51 15.28 16.01
N ASN A 163 19.44 16.22 16.12
CA ASN A 163 20.74 16.12 15.47
C ASN A 163 21.79 15.81 16.53
N LEU A 164 22.63 14.81 16.30
CA LEU A 164 23.73 14.42 17.19
C LEU A 164 25.10 14.84 16.65
N ALA A 165 25.15 15.64 15.57
CA ALA A 165 26.40 16.07 14.93
C ALA A 165 27.36 16.84 15.85
N TRP A 166 26.90 17.31 17.01
CA TRP A 166 27.72 17.97 18.03
C TRP A 166 28.46 16.99 18.98
N LEU A 167 28.09 15.71 19.04
CA LEU A 167 28.75 14.75 19.94
C LEU A 167 30.29 14.64 19.76
N PRO A 168 30.86 14.55 18.54
CA PRO A 168 32.31 14.49 18.40
C PRO A 168 33.02 15.79 18.81
N ALA A 169 32.37 16.95 18.68
CA ALA A 169 32.93 18.24 19.10
C ALA A 169 32.91 18.43 20.63
N VAL A 170 31.90 17.92 21.32
CA VAL A 170 31.79 18.00 22.78
C VAL A 170 32.74 17.02 23.49
N LEU A 171 33.02 15.86 22.89
CA LEU A 171 33.93 14.88 23.48
C LEU A 171 35.40 15.36 23.48
N ASN A 172 35.83 16.11 22.46
CA ASN A 172 37.18 16.70 22.42
C ASN A 172 37.39 17.82 23.45
N LEU A 173 36.32 18.47 23.95
CA LEU A 173 36.42 19.56 24.92
C LEU A 173 36.48 19.08 26.39
N LEU A 174 36.14 17.82 26.66
CA LEU A 174 36.18 17.21 27.99
C LEU A 174 37.45 16.36 28.22
N LEU A 175 38.33 16.30 27.22
CA LEU A 175 39.60 15.56 27.26
C LEU A 175 40.83 16.49 27.26
N GLU A 176 40.64 17.81 27.34
CA GLU A 176 41.69 18.82 27.61
C GLU A 176 41.52 19.43 29.00
#